data_AF-A0A7S2V3L0-F1
#
_entry.id   AF-A0A7S2V3L0-F1
#
_cell.length_a   1.000
_cell.length_b   1.000
_cell.length_c   1.000
_cell.angle_alpha   90.00
_cell.angle_beta   90.00
_cell.angle_gamma   90.00
#
_symmetry.space_group_name_H-M   'P 1'
#
loop_
_entity.id
_entity.type
_entity.pdbx_description
1 polymer ?
#
loop_
_entity_poly.entity_id
_entity_poly.type
_entity_poly.pdbx_seq_one_letter_code
_entity_poly.pdbx_strand_id
1 'polypeptide(L)'
;AREQAAAAKLFAILPDDKREEFTALWQEFEEKRTQEALYARAMDKLHPLIQNSVSSGTDYMDCNATYKSEMALLKKNVLCLANPLLSAMGIHLLEEARAKKWIQ
;
A
#
# COMPACT_ATOMS: atom_id res chain seq x y z
N ALA A 1 16.75 9.65 4.13
CA ALA A 1 18.06 9.92 3.48
C ALA A 1 18.19 9.23 2.12
N ARG A 2 18.17 7.88 2.04
CA ARG A 2 18.36 7.15 0.77
C ARG A 2 17.26 7.41 -0.27
N GLU A 3 15.99 7.32 0.12
CA GLU A 3 14.85 7.52 -0.80
C GLU A 3 14.78 8.97 -1.30
N GLN A 4 15.01 9.95 -0.43
CA GLN A 4 15.05 11.36 -0.82
C GLN A 4 16.17 11.69 -1.82
N ALA A 5 17.36 11.11 -1.63
CA ALA A 5 18.45 11.27 -2.58
C ALA A 5 18.13 10.60 -3.94
N ALA A 6 17.45 9.45 -3.91
CA ALA A 6 17.00 8.76 -5.11
C ALA A 6 15.94 9.58 -5.87
N ALA A 7 14.94 10.12 -5.15
CA ALA A 7 13.90 10.99 -5.73
C ALA A 7 14.52 12.22 -6.39
N ALA A 8 15.44 12.91 -5.69
CA ALA A 8 16.15 14.06 -6.25
C ALA A 8 16.92 13.72 -7.54
N LYS A 9 17.58 12.55 -7.58
CA LYS A 9 18.31 12.09 -8.77
C LYS A 9 17.38 11.73 -9.93
N LEU A 10 16.27 11.04 -9.65
CA LEU A 10 15.33 10.58 -10.68
C LEU A 10 14.53 11.75 -11.27
N PHE A 11 14.01 12.64 -10.43
CA PHE A 11 13.22 13.77 -10.90
C PHE A 11 14.07 14.85 -11.58
N ALA A 12 15.38 14.90 -11.34
CA ALA A 12 16.30 15.76 -12.08
C ALA A 12 16.35 15.49 -13.59
N ILE A 13 15.87 14.34 -14.06
CA ILE A 13 15.81 13.97 -15.49
C ILE A 13 14.62 14.65 -16.19
N LEU A 14 13.61 15.10 -15.42
CA LEU A 14 12.39 15.70 -15.97
C LEU A 14 12.61 17.20 -16.30
N PRO A 15 11.81 17.76 -17.23
CA PRO A 15 11.69 19.21 -17.41
C PRO A 15 11.37 19.93 -16.09
N ASP A 16 11.79 21.19 -15.97
CA ASP A 16 11.76 21.93 -14.69
C ASP A 16 10.38 21.96 -14.03
N ASP A 17 9.32 22.20 -14.82
CA ASP A 17 7.93 22.22 -14.35
C ASP A 17 7.50 20.86 -13.78
N LYS A 18 7.87 19.76 -14.46
CA LYS A 18 7.55 18.40 -14.04
C LYS A 18 8.39 17.93 -12.87
N ARG A 19 9.66 18.33 -12.81
CA ARG A 19 10.53 18.03 -11.67
C ARG A 19 9.95 18.62 -10.39
N GLU A 20 9.52 19.87 -10.42
CA GLU A 20 8.92 20.54 -9.26
C GLU A 20 7.61 19.86 -8.85
N GLU A 21 6.71 19.62 -9.81
CA GLU A 21 5.42 18.96 -9.57
C GLU A 21 5.59 17.58 -8.92
N PHE A 22 6.42 16.71 -9.51
CA PHE A 22 6.62 15.35 -9.00
C PHE A 22 7.37 15.32 -7.67
N THR A 23 8.29 16.26 -7.44
CA THR A 23 8.97 16.40 -6.15
C THR A 23 7.98 16.78 -5.05
N ALA A 24 7.08 17.73 -5.32
CA ALA A 24 6.05 18.14 -4.37
C ALA A 24 5.07 17.00 -4.05
N LEU A 25 4.56 16.30 -5.07
CA LEU A 25 3.66 15.15 -4.89
C LEU A 25 4.33 14.01 -4.11
N TRP A 26 5.59 13.70 -4.42
CA TRP A 26 6.33 12.68 -3.69
C TRP A 26 6.53 13.06 -2.21
N GLN A 27 6.89 14.31 -1.93
CA GLN A 27 7.03 14.79 -0.55
C GLN A 27 5.70 14.72 0.21
N GLU A 28 4.60 15.15 -0.41
CA GLU A 28 3.26 15.06 0.17
C GLU A 28 2.89 13.62 0.55
N PHE A 29 3.15 12.66 -0.36
CA PHE A 29 2.91 11.24 -0.13
C PHE A 29 3.76 10.66 1.03
N GLU A 30 5.02 11.07 1.13
CA GLU A 30 5.91 10.65 2.22
C GLU A 30 5.55 11.27 3.57
N GLU A 31 5.05 12.51 3.58
CA GLU A 31 4.61 13.22 4.79
C GLU A 31 3.31 12.67 5.37
N LYS A 32 2.44 12.08 4.54
CA LYS A 32 1.17 11.41 4.96
C LYS A 32 0.21 12.35 5.69
N ARG A 33 0.20 13.64 5.33
CA ARG A 33 -0.61 14.66 6.01
C ARG A 33 -1.90 14.99 5.28
N THR A 34 -1.90 14.92 3.96
CA THR A 34 -3.07 15.24 3.14
C THR A 34 -4.00 14.03 3.02
N GLN A 35 -5.27 14.28 2.68
CA GLN A 35 -6.23 13.21 2.47
C GLN A 35 -5.87 12.37 1.25
N GLU A 36 -5.34 13.00 0.21
CA GLU A 36 -4.84 12.40 -1.02
C GLU A 36 -3.66 11.47 -0.73
N ALA A 37 -2.66 11.90 0.05
CA ALA A 37 -1.55 11.07 0.46
C ALA A 37 -2.01 9.87 1.29
N LEU A 38 -2.91 10.07 2.25
CA LEU A 38 -3.48 8.99 3.05
C LEU A 38 -4.24 7.98 2.17
N TYR A 39 -5.04 8.48 1.22
CA TYR A 39 -5.80 7.63 0.30
C TYR A 39 -4.89 6.84 -0.65
N ALA A 40 -3.90 7.48 -1.28
CA ALA A 40 -2.94 6.81 -2.16
C ALA A 40 -2.16 5.71 -1.40
N ARG A 41 -1.77 5.98 -0.15
CA ARG A 41 -1.12 4.97 0.71
C ARG A 41 -2.06 3.85 1.11
N ALA A 42 -3.33 4.16 1.32
CA ALA A 42 -4.35 3.14 1.58
C ALA A 42 -4.49 2.20 0.36
N MET A 43 -4.53 2.76 -0.86
CA MET A 43 -4.53 1.97 -2.09
C MET A 43 -3.28 1.07 -2.20
N ASP A 44 -2.09 1.60 -1.91
CA ASP A 44 -0.83 0.83 -1.93
C ASP A 44 -0.87 -0.38 -0.97
N LYS A 45 -1.55 -0.28 0.17
CA LYS A 45 -1.69 -1.39 1.12
C LYS A 45 -2.80 -2.36 0.79
N LEU A 46 -3.81 -1.91 0.06
CA LEU A 46 -4.92 -2.75 -0.36
C LEU A 46 -4.57 -3.56 -1.61
N HIS A 47 -3.76 -3.01 -2.50
CA HIS A 47 -3.42 -3.62 -3.79
C HIS A 47 -2.85 -5.04 -3.66
N PRO A 48 -1.90 -5.35 -2.75
CA PRO A 48 -1.39 -6.71 -2.58
C PRO A 48 -2.45 -7.73 -2.14
N LEU A 49 -3.45 -7.31 -1.36
CA LEU A 49 -4.56 -8.19 -0.96
C LEU A 49 -5.43 -8.55 -2.16
N ILE A 50 -5.70 -7.57 -3.02
CA ILE A 50 -6.47 -7.78 -4.24
C ILE A 50 -5.70 -8.70 -5.18
N GLN A 51 -4.40 -8.44 -5.40
CA GLN A 51 -3.55 -9.29 -6.23
C GLN A 51 -3.54 -10.74 -5.74
N ASN A 52 -3.40 -10.97 -4.44
CA ASN A 52 -3.48 -12.30 -3.86
C ASN A 52 -4.84 -12.96 -4.08
N SER A 53 -5.94 -12.21 -3.95
CA SER A 53 -7.27 -12.75 -4.20
C SER A 53 -7.43 -13.20 -5.67
N VAL A 54 -6.96 -12.38 -6.61
CA VAL A 54 -6.99 -12.68 -8.05
C VAL A 54 -6.07 -13.85 -8.42
N SER A 55 -4.89 -13.94 -7.79
CA SER A 55 -3.89 -14.98 -8.06
C SER A 55 -4.13 -16.27 -7.27
N SER A 56 -5.29 -16.42 -6.63
CA SER A 56 -5.60 -17.57 -5.78
C SER A 56 -4.57 -17.83 -4.67
N GLY A 57 -4.03 -16.75 -4.10
CA GLY A 57 -3.13 -16.79 -2.95
C GLY A 57 -1.69 -17.18 -3.27
N THR A 58 -1.27 -17.07 -4.53
CA THR A 58 0.09 -17.47 -4.95
C THR A 58 1.17 -16.78 -4.13
N ASP A 59 1.09 -15.45 -3.96
CA ASP A 59 2.13 -14.71 -3.22
C ASP A 59 2.13 -15.05 -1.72
N TYR A 60 0.96 -15.30 -1.12
CA TYR A 60 0.86 -15.75 0.27
C TYR A 60 1.57 -17.08 0.49
N MET A 61 1.41 -18.02 -0.44
CA MET A 61 2.06 -19.33 -0.37
C MET A 61 3.58 -19.22 -0.57
N ASP A 62 4.02 -18.44 -1.57
CA ASP A 62 5.43 -18.25 -1.87
C ASP A 62 6.20 -17.57 -0.73
N CYS A 63 5.53 -16.61 -0.06
CA CYS A 63 6.14 -15.83 1.02
C CYS A 63 5.87 -16.42 2.42
N ASN A 64 5.21 -17.59 2.54
CA ASN A 64 4.76 -18.17 3.80
C ASN A 64 4.04 -17.16 4.71
N ALA A 65 3.18 -16.34 4.12
CA ALA A 65 2.42 -15.34 4.86
C ALA A 65 1.44 -16.02 5.84
N THR A 66 1.17 -15.35 6.96
CA THR A 66 0.22 -15.84 7.96
C THR A 66 -0.94 -14.88 8.10
N TYR A 67 -2.13 -15.38 8.37
CA TYR A 67 -3.30 -14.53 8.59
C TYR A 67 -3.04 -13.52 9.71
N LYS A 68 -2.32 -13.95 10.75
CA LYS A 68 -1.93 -13.08 11.88
C LYS A 68 -1.01 -11.95 11.44
N SER A 69 0.00 -12.21 10.61
CA SER A 69 0.91 -11.16 10.12
C SER A 69 0.17 -10.17 9.24
N GLU A 70 -0.63 -10.63 8.29
CA GLU A 70 -1.39 -9.77 7.38
C GLU A 70 -2.44 -8.92 8.11
N MET A 71 -3.18 -9.53 9.04
CA MET A 71 -4.15 -8.81 9.87
C MET A 71 -3.47 -7.77 10.77
N ALA A 72 -2.28 -8.07 11.30
CA ALA A 72 -1.50 -7.11 12.08
C ALA A 72 -1.03 -5.94 11.22
N LEU A 73 -0.67 -6.19 9.95
CA LEU A 73 -0.36 -5.12 8.99
C LEU A 73 -1.59 -4.24 8.79
N LEU A 74 -2.77 -4.80 8.47
CA LEU A 74 -3.99 -3.99 8.27
C LEU A 74 -4.35 -3.13 9.48
N LYS A 75 -4.27 -3.68 10.70
CA LYS A 75 -4.57 -2.92 11.94
C LYS A 75 -3.59 -1.80 12.23
N LYS A 76 -2.35 -1.94 11.78
CA LYS A 76 -1.30 -0.91 11.92
C LYS A 76 -1.27 0.08 10.76
N ASN A 77 -2.08 -0.13 9.72
CA ASN A 77 -1.94 0.56 8.44
C ASN A 77 -2.93 1.71 8.22
N VAL A 78 -2.55 2.57 7.27
CA VAL A 78 -3.23 3.82 6.84
C VAL A 78 -4.67 3.61 6.36
N LEU A 79 -5.09 2.38 6.05
CA LEU A 79 -6.44 2.05 5.58
C LEU A 79 -7.53 2.63 6.48
N CYS A 80 -7.43 2.41 7.81
CA CYS A 80 -8.42 2.92 8.77
C CYS A 80 -8.39 4.45 8.89
N LEU A 81 -7.22 5.05 8.72
CA LEU A 81 -7.03 6.49 8.80
C LEU A 81 -7.54 7.20 7.54
N ALA A 82 -7.47 6.54 6.39
CA ALA A 82 -7.92 7.09 5.12
C ALA A 82 -9.43 6.94 4.92
N ASN A 83 -9.98 5.73 5.09
CA ASN A 83 -11.41 5.47 4.88
C ASN A 83 -11.84 4.12 5.50
N PRO A 84 -12.88 4.10 6.35
CA PRO A 84 -13.39 2.86 6.96
C PRO A 84 -13.79 1.76 5.97
N LEU A 85 -14.28 2.13 4.78
CA LEU A 85 -14.68 1.16 3.74
C LEU A 85 -13.48 0.38 3.19
N LEU A 86 -12.32 1.03 3.07
CA LEU A 86 -11.11 0.38 2.59
C LEU A 86 -10.59 -0.65 3.60
N SER A 87 -10.71 -0.34 4.90
CA SER A 87 -10.40 -1.29 5.95
C SER A 87 -11.35 -2.48 5.95
N ALA A 88 -12.65 -2.24 5.79
CA ALA A 88 -13.64 -3.31 5.69
C ALA A 88 -13.34 -4.24 4.52
N MET A 89 -12.97 -3.67 3.36
CA MET A 89 -12.58 -4.45 2.18
C MET A 89 -11.30 -5.26 2.40
N GLY A 90 -10.27 -4.66 3.00
CA GLY A 90 -9.03 -5.39 3.31
C GLY A 90 -9.26 -6.57 4.26
N ILE A 91 -10.09 -6.36 5.30
CA ILE A 91 -10.48 -7.44 6.22
C ILE A 91 -11.24 -8.53 5.46
N HIS A 92 -12.20 -8.16 4.61
CA HIS A 92 -12.98 -9.12 3.83
C HIS A 92 -12.08 -10.00 2.94
N LEU A 93 -11.11 -9.40 2.24
CA LEU A 93 -10.17 -10.13 1.39
C LEU A 93 -9.30 -11.12 2.18
N LEU A 94 -8.87 -10.76 3.39
CA LEU A 94 -8.09 -11.68 4.24
C LEU A 94 -8.95 -12.82 4.81
N GLU A 95 -10.20 -12.55 5.19
CA GLU A 95 -11.12 -13.61 5.61
C GLU A 95 -11.41 -14.59 4.47
N GLU A 96 -11.59 -14.09 3.26
CA GLU A 96 -11.76 -14.92 2.06
C GLU A 96 -10.53 -15.79 1.82
N ALA A 97 -9.33 -15.21 1.85
CA ALA A 97 -8.08 -15.94 1.69
C ALA A 97 -7.91 -17.05 2.75
N ARG A 98 -8.30 -16.78 3.99
CA ARG A 98 -8.28 -17.76 5.09
C ARG A 98 -9.31 -18.87 4.87
N ALA A 99 -10.53 -18.54 4.48
CA ALA A 99 -11.58 -19.52 4.19
C ALA A 99 -11.17 -20.47 3.05
N LYS A 100 -10.46 -19.94 2.05
CA LYS A 100 -9.91 -20.71 0.93
C LYS A 100 -8.59 -21.41 1.23
N LYS A 101 -8.05 -21.27 2.45
CA LYS A 101 -6.79 -21.88 2.93
C LYS A 101 -5.56 -21.45 2.12
N TRP A 102 -5.58 -20.26 1.54
CA TRP A 102 -4.43 -19.64 0.88
C TRP A 102 -3.42 -19.07 1.86
N ILE A 103 -3.88 -18.76 3.06
CA ILE A 103 -3.08 -18.21 4.14
C ILE A 103 -3.36 -18.99 5.42
N GLN A 104 -2.30 -19.27 6.19
CA GLN A 104 -2.37 -20.08 7.42
C GLN A 104 -2.70 -19.27 8.67
#